data_AF-A0A101EP74-F1
#
_entry.id   AF-A0A101EP74-F1
#
_cell.length_a   1.000
_cell.length_b   1.000
_cell.length_c   1.000
_cell.angle_alpha   90.00
_cell.angle_beta   90.00
_cell.angle_gamma   90.00
#
_symmetry.space_group_name_H-M   'P 1'
#
loop_
_entity.id
_entity.type
_entity.pdbx_description
1 polymer ?
#
loop_
_entity_poly.entity_id
_entity_poly.type
_entity_poly.pdbx_seq_one_letter_code
_entity_poly.pdbx_strand_id
1 'polypeptide(L)'
;MPGRVIRTYKLAVPGHLNRMCEELNRTAARIYNKTMSLVQKIHQKKGFWLSWLTADKYILRWAENIKIHVHSKQAFVQLYFQ
;
A
#
# COMPACT_ATOMS: atom_id res chain seq x y z
N MET A 1 -3.99 -1.70 -46.98
CA MET A 1 -3.96 -2.58 -45.80
C MET A 1 -5.15 -2.24 -44.93
N PRO A 2 -6.06 -3.17 -44.58
CA PRO A 2 -7.22 -2.82 -43.76
C PRO A 2 -6.76 -2.54 -42.31
N GLY A 3 -7.16 -1.39 -41.77
CA GLY A 3 -6.75 -0.92 -40.44
C GLY A 3 -7.29 -1.81 -39.32
N ARG A 4 -6.44 -2.08 -38.32
CA ARG A 4 -6.77 -2.92 -37.15
C ARG A 4 -7.76 -2.18 -36.25
N VAL A 5 -9.00 -2.64 -36.19
CA VAL A 5 -10.02 -2.10 -35.26
C VAL A 5 -9.79 -2.70 -33.87
N ILE A 6 -9.25 -1.91 -32.95
CA ILE A 6 -9.12 -2.30 -31.54
C ILE A 6 -10.47 -2.05 -30.86
N ARG A 7 -11.15 -3.11 -30.44
CA ARG A 7 -12.40 -3.03 -29.67
C ARG A 7 -12.09 -3.26 -28.20
N THR A 8 -12.32 -2.22 -27.39
CA THR A 8 -12.19 -2.30 -25.93
C THR A 8 -13.49 -2.81 -25.34
N TYR A 9 -13.51 -4.05 -24.88
CA TYR A 9 -14.66 -4.61 -24.18
C TYR A 9 -14.54 -4.31 -22.68
N LYS A 10 -15.50 -3.56 -22.12
CA LYS A 10 -15.62 -3.39 -20.67
C LYS A 10 -16.27 -4.64 -20.09
N LEU A 11 -15.45 -5.57 -19.62
CA LEU A 11 -15.93 -6.72 -18.85
C LEU A 11 -16.43 -6.21 -17.49
N ALA A 12 -17.70 -6.44 -17.20
CA ALA A 12 -18.26 -6.16 -15.89
C ALA A 12 -17.60 -7.10 -14.87
N VAL A 13 -16.86 -6.52 -13.92
CA VAL A 13 -16.23 -7.29 -12.84
C VAL A 13 -17.36 -7.92 -12.00
N PRO A 14 -17.35 -9.25 -11.79
CA PRO A 14 -18.36 -9.92 -10.98
C PRO A 14 -18.50 -9.26 -9.59
N GLY A 15 -19.73 -8.94 -9.19
CA GLY A 15 -20.00 -8.16 -7.97
C GLY A 15 -19.48 -8.79 -6.67
N HIS A 16 -19.24 -10.11 -6.64
CA HIS A 16 -18.64 -10.80 -5.49
C HIS A 16 -17.15 -10.42 -5.29
N LEU A 17 -16.41 -10.15 -6.38
CA LEU A 17 -15.02 -9.68 -6.30
C LEU A 17 -14.93 -8.28 -5.71
N ASN A 18 -15.91 -7.41 -6.01
CA ASN A 18 -15.95 -6.06 -5.45
C ASN A 18 -16.10 -6.08 -3.92
N ARG A 19 -16.95 -6.98 -3.38
CA ARG A 19 -17.10 -7.15 -1.92
C ARG A 19 -15.80 -7.62 -1.26
N MET A 20 -15.14 -8.62 -1.83
CA MET A 20 -13.85 -9.09 -1.31
C MET A 20 -12.78 -8.01 -1.36
N CYS A 21 -12.71 -7.24 -2.45
CA CYS A 21 -11.80 -6.10 -2.56
C CYS A 21 -12.10 -5.02 -1.52
N GLU A 22 -13.37 -4.74 -1.24
CA GLU A 22 -13.77 -3.77 -0.23
C GLU A 22 -13.38 -4.22 1.19
N GLU A 23 -13.58 -5.48 1.51
CA GLU A 23 -13.17 -6.07 2.80
C GLU A 23 -11.65 -6.09 2.98
N LEU A 24 -10.91 -6.45 1.92
CA LEU A 24 -9.45 -6.41 1.88
C LEU A 24 -8.94 -4.98 2.08
N ASN A 25 -9.51 -4.01 1.37
CA ASN A 25 -9.14 -2.61 1.49
C ASN A 25 -9.44 -2.06 2.90
N ARG A 26 -10.59 -2.39 3.49
CA ARG A 26 -10.92 -2.00 4.88
C ARG A 26 -9.93 -2.59 5.88
N THR A 27 -9.58 -3.86 5.72
CA THR A 27 -8.63 -4.54 6.60
C THR A 27 -7.23 -3.95 6.46
N ALA A 28 -6.77 -3.75 5.22
CA ALA A 28 -5.48 -3.13 4.93
C ALA A 28 -5.39 -1.71 5.50
N ALA A 29 -6.44 -0.89 5.31
CA ALA A 29 -6.51 0.46 5.87
C ALA A 29 -6.46 0.45 7.40
N ARG A 30 -7.15 -0.50 8.05
CA ARG A 30 -7.13 -0.63 9.52
C ARG A 30 -5.75 -1.00 10.04
N ILE A 31 -5.05 -1.93 9.39
CA ILE A 31 -3.68 -2.32 9.73
C ILE A 31 -2.77 -1.11 9.56
N TYR A 32 -2.83 -0.44 8.42
CA TYR A 32 -2.05 0.77 8.14
C TYR A 32 -2.25 1.85 9.21
N ASN A 33 -3.50 2.21 9.52
CA ASN A 33 -3.81 3.25 10.50
C ASN A 33 -3.30 2.92 11.90
N LYS A 34 -3.39 1.66 12.32
CA LYS A 34 -2.85 1.22 13.62
C LYS A 34 -1.32 1.31 13.64
N THR A 35 -0.66 0.85 12.58
CA THR A 35 0.79 0.93 12.44
C THR A 35 1.26 2.38 12.46
N MET A 36 0.59 3.27 11.70
CA MET A 36 0.91 4.69 11.67
C MET A 36 0.72 5.37 13.02
N SER A 37 -0.38 5.06 13.73
CA SER A 37 -0.62 5.55 15.09
C SER A 37 0.47 5.12 16.07
N LEU A 38 0.97 3.89 15.94
CA LEU A 38 2.06 3.39 16.77
C LEU A 38 3.38 4.12 16.47
N VAL A 39 3.70 4.28 15.19
CA VAL A 39 4.86 5.05 14.72
C VAL A 39 4.82 6.48 15.27
N GLN A 40 3.69 7.17 15.13
CA GLN A 40 3.51 8.53 15.65
C GLN A 40 3.66 8.60 17.17
N LYS A 41 3.11 7.63 17.92
CA LYS A 41 3.29 7.56 19.38
C LYS A 41 4.76 7.35 19.77
N ILE A 42 5.49 6.50 19.05
CA ILE A 42 6.91 6.27 19.29
C ILE A 42 7.71 7.54 18.98
N HIS A 43 7.38 8.22 17.88
CA HIS A 43 7.96 9.50 17.50
C HIS A 43 7.75 10.55 18.62
N GLN A 44 6.50 10.76 19.06
CA GLN A 44 6.18 11.70 20.13
C GLN A 44 6.91 11.39 21.45
N LYS A 45 7.08 10.11 21.78
CA LYS A 45 7.77 9.70 23.02
C LYS A 45 9.29 9.82 22.95
N LYS A 46 9.90 9.59 21.79
CA LYS A 46 11.36 9.53 21.64
C LYS A 46 11.97 10.77 20.99
N GLY A 47 11.16 11.65 20.42
CA GLY A 47 11.58 12.95 19.89
C GLY A 47 12.43 12.90 18.61
N PHE A 48 12.50 11.75 17.94
CA PHE A 48 13.22 11.63 16.66
C PHE A 48 12.40 10.90 15.61
N TRP A 49 12.36 11.47 14.39
CA TRP A 49 12.01 10.72 13.19
C TRP A 49 13.21 9.85 12.81
N LEU A 50 12.96 8.61 12.43
CA LEU A 50 13.98 7.85 11.71
C LEU A 50 14.33 8.64 10.44
N SER A 51 15.63 8.82 10.17
CA SER A 51 16.08 9.45 8.94
C SER A 51 15.48 8.71 7.74
N TRP A 52 15.29 9.41 6.62
CA TRP A 52 14.61 8.86 5.44
C TRP A 52 15.13 7.48 5.03
N LEU A 53 16.45 7.34 4.99
CA LEU A 53 17.17 6.09 4.71
C LEU A 53 16.88 4.98 5.72
N THR A 54 16.73 5.32 7.00
CA THR A 54 16.52 4.34 8.06
C THR A 54 15.08 3.83 8.06
N ALA A 55 14.09 4.72 7.88
CA ALA A 55 12.70 4.34 7.80
C ALA A 55 12.40 3.51 6.54
N ASP A 56 12.93 3.91 5.37
CA ASP A 56 12.80 3.16 4.13
C ASP A 56 13.38 1.73 4.27
N LYS A 57 14.58 1.60 4.84
CA LYS A 57 15.20 0.30 5.11
C LYS A 57 14.34 -0.60 6.00
N TYR A 58 13.70 -0.07 7.04
CA TYR A 58 12.84 -0.85 7.91
C TYR A 58 11.51 -1.23 7.24
N ILE A 59 10.90 -0.34 6.47
CA ILE A 59 9.66 -0.60 5.72
C ILE A 59 9.91 -1.67 4.65
N LEU A 60 10.99 -1.55 3.89
CA LEU A 60 11.38 -2.53 2.87
C LEU A 60 11.71 -3.89 3.49
N ARG A 61 12.43 -3.92 4.62
CA ARG A 61 12.74 -5.17 5.34
C ARG A 61 11.50 -5.83 5.94
N TRP A 62 10.54 -5.05 6.45
CA TRP A 62 9.26 -5.58 6.90
C TRP A 62 8.44 -6.15 5.72
N ALA A 63 8.43 -5.44 4.58
CA ALA A 63 7.71 -5.84 3.37
C ALA A 63 8.40 -6.97 2.57
N GLU A 64 9.61 -7.39 2.93
CA GLU A 64 10.33 -8.50 2.29
C GLU A 64 9.59 -9.83 2.49
N ASN A 65 9.05 -10.05 3.68
CA ASN A 65 8.35 -11.28 4.05
C ASN A 65 6.90 -11.35 3.53
N ILE A 66 6.40 -10.28 2.90
CA ILE A 66 5.05 -10.20 2.38
C ILE A 66 5.13 -10.21 0.85
N LYS A 67 4.38 -11.11 0.20
CA LYS A 67 4.22 -11.12 -1.27
C LYS A 67 3.38 -9.91 -1.70
N ILE A 68 4.00 -8.73 -1.73
CA ILE A 68 3.39 -7.47 -2.21
C ILE A 68 4.15 -7.01 -3.46
N HIS A 69 3.41 -6.45 -4.42
CA HIS A 69 3.98 -5.85 -5.62
C HIS A 69 4.93 -4.69 -5.29
N VAL A 70 5.98 -4.50 -6.08
CA VAL A 70 7.01 -3.46 -5.87
C VAL A 70 6.41 -2.06 -5.75
N HIS A 71 5.43 -1.71 -6.60
CA HIS A 71 4.73 -0.43 -6.54
C HIS A 71 3.98 -0.20 -5.22
N SER A 72 3.40 -1.25 -4.62
CA SER A 72 2.76 -1.13 -3.31
C SER A 72 3.78 -0.84 -2.22
N LYS A 73 4.98 -1.45 -2.29
CA LYS A 73 6.08 -1.15 -1.37
C LYS A 73 6.51 0.31 -1.45
N GLN A 74 6.65 0.85 -2.68
CA GLN A 74 6.98 2.26 -2.90
C GLN A 74 5.91 3.21 -2.34
N ALA A 75 4.63 2.88 -2.50
CA ALA A 75 3.53 3.67 -1.96
C ALA A 75 3.54 3.74 -0.42
N PHE A 76 3.87 2.64 0.27
CA PHE A 76 3.98 2.64 1.74
C PHE A 76 5.11 3.56 2.24
N VAL A 77 6.23 3.60 1.54
CA VAL A 77 7.36 4.49 1.87
C VAL A 77 6.95 5.95 1.68
N GLN A 78 6.29 6.29 0.57
CA GLN A 78 5.82 7.65 0.31
C GLN A 78 4.81 8.12 1.37
N LEU A 79 3.87 7.26 1.74
CA LEU A 79 2.86 7.54 2.77
C LEU A 79 3.45 7.76 4.16
N TYR A 80 4.61 7.15 4.48
CA TYR A 80 5.28 7.34 5.77
C TYR A 80 5.83 8.77 5.96
N PHE A 81 6.20 9.44 4.87
CA PHE A 81 6.81 10.77 4.90
C PHE A 81 5.85 11.91 4.55
N GLN A 82 4.57 11.61 4.30
CA GLN A 82 3.48 12.59 4.20
C GLN A 82 2.87 12.84 5.58
#